data_AF-G0N3U0-F1
#
_entry.id   AF-G0N3U0-F1
#
_cell.length_a   1.000
_cell.length_b   1.000
_cell.length_c   1.000
_cell.angle_alpha   90.00
_cell.angle_beta   90.00
_cell.angle_gamma   90.00
#
_symmetry.space_group_name_H-M   'P 1'
#
loop_
_entity.id
_entity.type
_entity.pdbx_description
1 polymer ?
#
loop_
_entity_poly.entity_id
_entity_poly.type
_entity_poly.pdbx_seq_one_letter_code
_entity_poly.pdbx_strand_id
1 'polypeptide(L)'
;MPDLLEIDERTSKIVDTMREWNRVFPEITSDQAISVENDLMLKVRNLIITTYEVIFDFVKTKSSSLKEQKHAGDRVLTEISSRISGHEELLEKMLKTQVNQHEFNKNILDSVKSLRVHQNEQNTKICHIMTRISERDLVIKHCGERLEELEKQNRKIGKRVRFSDVIDYKFHTNWSDLSEDLKLKCIKQMDFQDRLRLRITAHTERRLVDSQRFVFDEINLFHSDSFIATWNNLKCTKYQLLPRTGFLKTPEEISRIQSLTALLVYILNHCNIRNLSVEQLPGEHVSILEELDDLVEDNSVKIKNFRSDFFSQTTKFFLKKSWKKLDSVSIEQHGFYGKELIAIPSVAAAKNYFLTNGQGSRRLLPLVTNFMFRNGEIGTKLVVNCMDKALFDKVISTYCWRAMARRKSTEFEIYSDNKMKNILVKYKDGLLEVSVIHSEF
;
A
#
# COMPACT_ATOMS: atom_id res chain seq x y z
N MET A 1 22.26 -53.40 -28.50
CA MET A 1 21.39 -54.29 -29.29
C MET A 1 22.08 -55.06 -30.42
N PRO A 2 23.26 -54.69 -30.96
CA PRO A 2 23.99 -55.54 -31.92
C PRO A 2 24.38 -56.92 -31.36
N ASP A 3 24.84 -57.00 -30.11
CA ASP A 3 25.41 -58.24 -29.53
C ASP A 3 24.40 -59.38 -29.32
N LEU A 4 23.11 -59.07 -29.14
CA LEU A 4 22.08 -60.11 -28.95
C LEU A 4 21.71 -60.83 -30.24
N LEU A 5 21.79 -60.14 -31.38
CA LEU A 5 21.57 -60.72 -32.71
C LEU A 5 22.71 -61.68 -33.08
N GLU A 6 23.95 -61.34 -32.70
CA GLU A 6 25.12 -62.18 -32.97
C GLU A 6 25.13 -63.47 -32.10
N ILE A 7 24.67 -63.36 -30.84
CA ILE A 7 24.46 -64.51 -29.95
C ILE A 7 23.35 -65.44 -30.50
N ASP A 8 22.26 -64.89 -31.03
CA ASP A 8 21.16 -65.66 -31.61
C ASP A 8 21.60 -66.43 -32.86
N GLU A 9 22.39 -65.80 -33.74
CA GLU A 9 22.94 -66.45 -34.94
C GLU A 9 23.89 -67.61 -34.61
N ARG A 10 24.78 -67.43 -33.61
CA ARG A 10 25.69 -68.49 -33.15
C ARG A 10 24.94 -69.64 -32.48
N THR A 11 23.88 -69.33 -31.72
CA THR A 11 23.01 -70.34 -31.09
C THR A 11 22.26 -71.17 -32.14
N SER A 12 21.75 -70.53 -33.20
CA SER A 12 21.13 -71.23 -34.34
C SER A 12 22.10 -72.22 -34.99
N LYS A 13 23.35 -71.81 -35.25
CA LYS A 13 24.39 -72.69 -35.84
C LYS A 13 24.71 -73.91 -34.96
N ILE A 14 24.70 -73.75 -33.63
CA ILE A 14 24.86 -74.87 -32.68
C ILE A 14 23.70 -75.85 -32.79
N VAL A 15 22.46 -75.35 -32.80
CA VAL A 15 21.24 -76.18 -32.89
C VAL A 15 21.19 -76.94 -34.22
N ASP A 16 21.53 -76.30 -35.33
CA ASP A 16 21.56 -76.94 -36.65
C ASP A 16 22.64 -78.03 -36.72
N THR A 17 23.81 -77.79 -36.11
CA THR A 17 24.87 -78.80 -35.99
C THR A 17 24.41 -80.01 -35.16
N MET A 18 23.74 -79.79 -34.03
CA MET A 18 23.19 -80.87 -33.19
C MET A 18 22.09 -81.68 -33.91
N ARG A 19 21.24 -81.02 -34.71
CA ARG A 19 20.21 -81.71 -35.51
C ARG A 19 20.82 -82.60 -36.58
N GLU A 20 21.83 -82.11 -37.28
CA GLU A 20 22.54 -82.89 -38.29
C GLU A 20 23.23 -84.11 -37.66
N TRP A 21 23.74 -83.97 -36.44
CA TRP A 21 24.34 -85.07 -35.69
C TRP A 21 23.35 -86.16 -35.32
N ASN A 22 22.19 -85.79 -34.79
CA ASN A 22 21.11 -86.75 -34.49
C ASN A 22 20.64 -87.51 -35.73
N ARG A 23 20.80 -86.94 -36.93
CA ARG A 23 20.47 -87.58 -38.20
C ARG A 23 21.48 -88.65 -38.62
N VAL A 24 22.78 -88.39 -38.41
CA VAL A 24 23.88 -89.24 -38.92
C VAL A 24 24.27 -90.36 -37.94
N PHE A 25 24.06 -90.18 -36.64
CA PHE A 25 24.46 -91.12 -35.59
C PHE A 25 23.92 -92.57 -35.74
N PRO A 26 22.69 -92.81 -36.25
CA PRO A 26 22.15 -94.18 -36.40
C PRO A 26 22.80 -95.02 -37.52
N GLU A 27 23.58 -94.43 -38.43
CA GLU A 27 24.07 -95.08 -39.65
C GLU A 27 25.50 -95.65 -39.54
N ILE A 28 26.16 -95.54 -38.37
CA ILE A 28 27.57 -95.92 -38.18
C ILE A 28 27.69 -97.45 -37.92
N THR A 29 28.45 -98.16 -38.76
CA THR A 29 28.72 -99.61 -38.63
C THR A 29 30.10 -99.92 -38.02
N SER A 30 30.25 -101.12 -37.45
CA SER A 30 31.38 -101.58 -36.60
C SER A 30 32.80 -101.37 -37.17
N ASP A 31 32.97 -101.36 -38.50
CA ASP A 31 34.30 -101.34 -39.14
C ASP A 31 34.83 -99.92 -39.43
N GLN A 32 34.04 -98.86 -39.21
CA GLN A 32 34.43 -97.46 -39.41
C GLN A 32 34.75 -96.72 -38.10
N ALA A 33 34.69 -97.42 -36.96
CA ALA A 33 34.59 -96.83 -35.63
C ALA A 33 35.74 -95.90 -35.23
N ILE A 34 37.01 -96.25 -35.50
CA ILE A 34 38.16 -95.54 -34.91
C ILE A 34 38.46 -94.18 -35.60
N SER A 35 38.24 -94.08 -36.92
CA SER A 35 38.42 -92.81 -37.64
C SER A 35 37.26 -91.85 -37.40
N VAL A 36 36.04 -92.39 -37.27
CA VAL A 36 34.84 -91.61 -36.95
C VAL A 36 34.91 -91.10 -35.51
N GLU A 37 35.40 -91.91 -34.57
CA GLU A 37 35.54 -91.52 -33.15
C GLU A 37 36.43 -90.28 -32.96
N ASN A 38 37.58 -90.19 -33.63
CA ASN A 38 38.47 -89.03 -33.50
C ASN A 38 37.88 -87.74 -34.09
N ASP A 39 37.23 -87.80 -35.26
CA ASP A 39 36.56 -86.65 -35.88
C ASP A 39 35.34 -86.20 -35.06
N LEU A 40 34.58 -87.17 -34.54
CA LEU A 40 33.43 -86.91 -33.68
C LEU A 40 33.88 -86.30 -32.35
N MET A 41 34.95 -86.80 -31.73
CA MET A 41 35.52 -86.21 -30.52
C MET A 41 36.03 -84.77 -30.75
N LEU A 42 36.67 -84.49 -31.89
CA LEU A 42 37.12 -83.15 -32.24
C LEU A 42 35.95 -82.18 -32.42
N LYS A 43 34.89 -82.61 -33.10
CA LYS A 43 33.69 -81.80 -33.32
C LYS A 43 32.85 -81.63 -32.05
N VAL A 44 32.71 -82.64 -31.20
CA VAL A 44 32.11 -82.51 -29.85
C VAL A 44 32.88 -81.46 -29.06
N ARG A 45 34.20 -81.53 -29.05
CA ARG A 45 35.05 -80.56 -28.36
C ARG A 45 34.82 -79.14 -28.88
N ASN A 46 34.75 -78.95 -30.20
CA ASN A 46 34.48 -77.64 -30.80
C ASN A 46 33.06 -77.13 -30.48
N LEU A 47 32.05 -78.00 -30.48
CA LEU A 47 30.69 -77.67 -30.10
C LEU A 47 30.60 -77.25 -28.64
N ILE A 48 31.29 -77.97 -27.75
CA ILE A 48 31.40 -77.64 -26.33
C ILE A 48 32.06 -76.26 -26.16
N ILE A 49 33.19 -76.01 -26.82
CA ILE A 49 33.89 -74.72 -26.75
C ILE A 49 32.98 -73.59 -27.23
N THR A 50 32.36 -73.74 -28.40
CA THR A 50 31.46 -72.72 -28.97
C THR A 50 30.26 -72.46 -28.06
N THR A 51 29.70 -73.50 -27.44
CA THR A 51 28.60 -73.38 -26.48
C THR A 51 29.04 -72.62 -25.22
N TYR A 52 30.22 -72.92 -24.68
CA TYR A 52 30.77 -72.19 -23.54
C TYR A 52 31.05 -70.72 -23.86
N GLU A 53 31.56 -70.41 -25.05
CA GLU A 53 31.78 -69.04 -25.50
C GLU A 53 30.46 -68.25 -25.58
N VAL A 54 29.43 -68.83 -26.19
CA VAL A 54 28.09 -68.22 -26.28
C VAL A 54 27.49 -67.98 -24.88
N ILE A 55 27.58 -68.96 -23.97
CA ILE A 55 27.10 -68.80 -22.59
C ILE A 55 27.89 -67.71 -21.87
N PHE A 56 29.22 -67.69 -22.03
CA PHE A 56 30.08 -66.70 -21.39
C PHE A 56 29.77 -65.28 -21.86
N ASP A 57 29.60 -65.08 -23.16
CA ASP A 57 29.26 -63.78 -23.75
C ASP A 57 27.86 -63.32 -23.32
N PHE A 58 26.89 -64.23 -23.26
CA PHE A 58 25.56 -63.93 -22.74
C PHE A 58 25.60 -63.49 -21.26
N VAL A 59 26.30 -64.25 -20.41
CA VAL A 59 26.45 -63.94 -18.97
C VAL A 59 27.17 -62.60 -18.78
N LYS A 60 28.23 -62.34 -19.56
CA LYS A 60 28.99 -61.08 -19.52
C LYS A 60 28.14 -59.88 -19.93
N THR A 61 27.35 -60.03 -20.99
CA THR A 61 26.43 -58.98 -21.46
C THR A 61 25.35 -58.69 -20.42
N LYS A 62 24.74 -59.74 -19.85
CA LYS A 62 23.70 -59.59 -18.83
C LYS A 62 24.26 -59.00 -17.52
N SER A 63 25.46 -59.39 -17.12
CA SER A 63 26.16 -58.83 -15.96
C SER A 63 26.45 -57.34 -16.14
N SER A 64 26.87 -56.93 -17.34
CA SER A 64 27.13 -55.52 -17.66
C SER A 64 25.85 -54.68 -17.61
N SER A 65 24.76 -55.17 -18.21
CA SER A 65 23.44 -54.53 -18.15
C SER A 65 22.91 -54.40 -16.71
N LEU A 66 23.11 -55.41 -15.87
CA LEU A 66 22.72 -55.36 -14.45
C LEU A 66 23.56 -54.34 -13.65
N LYS A 67 24.85 -54.19 -13.95
CA LYS A 67 25.71 -53.17 -13.33
C LYS A 67 25.25 -51.76 -13.71
N GLU A 68 24.89 -51.53 -14.97
CA GLU A 68 24.37 -50.24 -15.42
C GLU A 68 23.04 -49.89 -14.74
N GLN A 69 22.12 -50.87 -14.63
CA GLN A 69 20.85 -50.68 -13.91
C GLN A 69 21.07 -50.39 -12.43
N LYS A 70 22.01 -51.09 -11.78
CA LYS A 70 22.40 -50.80 -10.39
C LYS A 70 22.94 -49.39 -10.24
N HIS A 71 23.87 -48.96 -11.10
CA HIS A 71 24.41 -47.60 -11.07
C HIS A 71 23.36 -46.52 -11.36
N ALA A 72 22.37 -46.81 -12.21
CA ALA A 72 21.23 -45.91 -12.40
C ALA A 72 20.38 -45.81 -11.13
N GLY A 73 20.09 -46.95 -10.48
CA GLY A 73 19.38 -46.99 -9.20
C GLY A 73 20.11 -46.23 -8.08
N ASP A 74 21.41 -46.43 -7.93
CA ASP A 74 22.24 -45.76 -6.92
C ASP A 74 22.27 -44.23 -7.12
N ARG A 75 22.28 -43.77 -8.38
CA ARG A 75 22.19 -42.33 -8.69
C ARG A 75 20.84 -41.74 -8.27
N VAL A 76 19.74 -42.43 -8.58
CA VAL A 76 18.39 -41.99 -8.17
C VAL A 76 18.25 -41.98 -6.64
N LEU A 77 18.76 -43.01 -5.95
CA LEU A 77 18.75 -43.06 -4.49
C LEU A 77 19.56 -41.92 -3.86
N THR A 78 20.71 -41.56 -4.45
CA THR A 78 21.53 -40.44 -4.00
C THR A 78 20.80 -39.11 -4.17
N GLU A 79 20.13 -38.91 -5.31
CA GLU A 79 19.33 -37.71 -5.58
C GLU A 79 18.16 -37.58 -4.60
N ILE A 80 17.41 -38.67 -4.38
CA ILE A 80 16.30 -38.70 -3.41
C ILE A 80 16.81 -38.39 -2.00
N SER A 81 17.94 -38.98 -1.60
CA SER A 81 18.53 -38.73 -0.28
C SER A 81 18.93 -37.27 -0.09
N SER A 82 19.52 -36.66 -1.12
CA SER A 82 19.86 -35.22 -1.10
C SER A 82 18.60 -34.34 -0.99
N ARG A 83 17.52 -34.69 -1.69
CA ARG A 83 16.24 -33.94 -1.61
C ARG A 83 15.58 -34.08 -0.24
N ILE A 84 15.60 -35.27 0.37
CA ILE A 84 15.08 -35.50 1.72
C ILE A 84 15.82 -34.62 2.73
N SER A 85 17.15 -34.63 2.69
CA SER A 85 17.97 -33.78 3.57
C SER A 85 17.66 -32.28 3.39
N GLY A 86 17.47 -31.82 2.15
CA GLY A 86 17.06 -30.44 1.88
C GLY A 86 15.67 -30.08 2.43
N HIS A 87 14.72 -31.02 2.40
CA HIS A 87 13.40 -30.83 3.01
C HIS A 87 13.46 -30.82 4.54
N GLU A 88 14.29 -31.65 5.16
CA GLU A 88 14.51 -31.66 6.61
C GLU A 88 15.05 -30.30 7.10
N GLU A 89 16.03 -29.72 6.40
CA GLU A 89 16.56 -28.39 6.73
C GLU A 89 15.50 -27.29 6.59
N LEU A 90 14.66 -27.37 5.56
CA LEU A 90 13.55 -26.43 5.38
C LEU A 90 12.51 -26.53 6.51
N LEU A 91 12.15 -27.75 6.90
CA LEU A 91 11.22 -28.00 8.01
C LEU A 91 11.76 -27.44 9.33
N GLU A 92 13.06 -27.62 9.60
CA GLU A 92 13.68 -27.07 10.80
C GLU A 92 13.65 -25.54 10.82
N LYS A 93 13.93 -24.88 9.69
CA LYS A 93 13.82 -23.41 9.54
C LYS A 93 12.38 -22.93 9.75
N MET A 94 11.40 -23.63 9.19
CA MET A 94 9.99 -23.30 9.36
C MET A 94 9.55 -23.44 10.82
N LEU A 95 9.94 -24.53 11.48
CA LEU A 95 9.61 -24.79 12.88
C LEU A 95 10.21 -23.70 13.79
N LYS A 96 11.48 -23.35 13.59
CA LYS A 96 12.14 -22.28 14.34
C LYS A 96 11.44 -20.93 14.17
N THR A 97 11.03 -20.62 12.94
CA THR A 97 10.28 -19.39 12.64
C THR A 97 8.93 -19.38 13.35
N GLN A 98 8.23 -20.52 13.37
CA GLN A 98 6.93 -20.65 14.03
C GLN A 98 7.04 -20.51 15.57
N VAL A 99 8.09 -21.06 16.18
CA VAL A 99 8.37 -20.90 17.61
C VAL A 99 8.62 -19.43 17.95
N ASN A 100 9.46 -18.74 17.18
CA ASN A 100 9.74 -17.31 17.38
C ASN A 100 8.46 -16.46 17.24
N GLN A 101 7.61 -16.78 16.25
CA GLN A 101 6.33 -16.09 16.06
C GLN A 101 5.39 -16.31 17.25
N HIS A 102 5.35 -17.53 17.80
CA HIS A 102 4.53 -17.84 18.97
C HIS A 102 4.98 -17.06 20.21
N GLU A 103 6.30 -16.94 20.43
CA GLU A 103 6.85 -16.14 21.53
C GLU A 103 6.53 -14.65 21.37
N PHE A 104 6.68 -14.11 20.15
CA PHE A 104 6.28 -12.74 19.84
C PHE A 104 4.80 -12.48 20.10
N ASN A 105 3.92 -13.39 19.66
CA ASN A 105 2.49 -13.29 19.89
C ASN A 105 2.13 -13.34 21.39
N LYS A 106 2.86 -14.15 22.18
CA LYS A 106 2.70 -14.19 23.64
C LYS A 106 3.05 -12.84 24.28
N ASN A 107 4.14 -12.21 23.86
CA ASN A 107 4.56 -10.89 24.35
C ASN A 107 3.54 -9.80 24.01
N ILE A 108 2.96 -9.83 22.81
CA ILE A 108 1.85 -8.93 22.44
C ILE A 108 0.65 -9.17 23.35
N LEU A 109 0.26 -10.43 23.57
CA LEU A 109 -0.91 -10.76 24.39
C LEU A 109 -0.76 -10.24 25.82
N ASP A 110 0.43 -10.40 26.41
CA ASP A 110 0.69 -9.91 27.77
C ASP A 110 0.73 -8.37 27.83
N SER A 111 1.25 -7.72 26.79
CA SER A 111 1.15 -6.25 26.65
C SER A 111 -0.30 -5.78 26.56
N VAL A 112 -1.14 -6.45 25.77
CA VAL A 112 -2.58 -6.14 25.64
C VAL A 112 -3.31 -6.34 26.97
N LYS A 113 -2.99 -7.38 27.74
CA LYS A 113 -3.56 -7.57 29.09
C LYS A 113 -3.22 -6.41 30.00
N SER A 114 -1.95 -5.96 30.01
CA SER A 114 -1.51 -4.83 30.85
C SER A 114 -2.23 -3.53 30.47
N LEU A 115 -2.39 -3.26 29.16
CA LEU A 115 -3.13 -2.09 28.67
C LEU A 115 -4.61 -2.14 29.05
N ARG A 116 -5.22 -3.33 29.02
CA ARG A 116 -6.62 -3.51 29.44
C ARG A 116 -6.81 -3.22 30.93
N VAL A 117 -5.87 -3.63 31.79
CA VAL A 117 -5.89 -3.28 33.22
C VAL A 117 -5.81 -1.77 33.40
N HIS A 118 -4.85 -1.12 32.72
CA HIS A 118 -4.70 0.33 32.80
C HIS A 118 -5.95 1.08 32.29
N GLN A 119 -6.55 0.63 31.19
CA GLN A 119 -7.80 1.19 30.67
C GLN A 119 -8.93 1.07 31.69
N ASN A 120 -9.04 -0.06 32.39
CA ASN A 120 -10.07 -0.26 33.40
C ASN A 120 -9.88 0.67 34.61
N GLU A 121 -8.63 0.90 35.03
CA GLU A 121 -8.29 1.89 36.06
C GLU A 121 -8.69 3.32 35.64
N GLN A 122 -8.41 3.71 34.39
CA GLN A 122 -8.80 5.02 33.86
C GLN A 122 -10.32 5.17 33.79
N ASN A 123 -11.04 4.14 33.32
CA ASN A 123 -12.50 4.14 33.31
C ASN A 123 -13.08 4.30 34.71
N THR A 124 -12.49 3.65 35.72
CA THR A 124 -12.89 3.81 37.12
C THR A 124 -12.72 5.26 37.58
N LYS A 125 -11.62 5.92 37.23
CA LYS A 125 -11.39 7.35 37.54
C LYS A 125 -12.41 8.25 36.84
N ILE A 126 -12.72 7.97 35.57
CA ILE A 126 -13.73 8.71 34.80
C ILE A 126 -15.11 8.60 35.47
N CYS A 127 -15.52 7.41 35.89
CA CYS A 127 -16.78 7.21 36.62
C CYS A 127 -16.86 8.09 37.87
N HIS A 128 -15.80 8.14 38.69
CA HIS A 128 -15.77 9.00 39.87
C HIS A 128 -15.89 10.49 39.52
N ILE A 129 -15.23 10.94 38.45
CA ILE A 129 -15.33 12.32 37.98
C ILE A 129 -16.76 12.63 37.52
N MET A 130 -17.39 11.72 36.77
CA MET A 130 -18.77 11.88 36.31
C MET A 130 -19.74 12.00 37.48
N THR A 131 -19.61 11.16 38.53
CA THR A 131 -20.43 11.27 39.74
C THR A 131 -20.29 12.65 40.39
N ARG A 132 -19.06 13.17 40.53
CA ARG A 132 -18.82 14.51 41.09
C ARG A 132 -19.38 15.64 40.24
N ILE A 133 -19.42 15.48 38.91
CA ILE A 133 -20.06 16.44 38.01
C ILE A 133 -21.57 16.43 38.24
N SER A 134 -22.20 15.26 38.30
CA SER A 134 -23.64 15.14 38.58
C SER A 134 -24.03 15.72 39.94
N GLU A 135 -23.21 15.54 40.98
CA GLU A 135 -23.41 16.19 42.28
C GLU A 135 -23.35 17.71 42.18
N ARG A 136 -22.41 18.26 41.40
CA ARG A 136 -22.31 19.70 41.17
C ARG A 136 -23.49 20.26 40.38
N ASP A 137 -23.98 19.53 39.38
CA ASP A 137 -25.14 19.94 38.59
C ASP A 137 -26.39 20.04 39.47
N LEU A 138 -26.56 19.14 40.45
CA LEU A 138 -27.63 19.24 41.45
C LEU A 138 -27.52 20.51 42.31
N VAL A 139 -26.30 20.87 42.75
CA VAL A 139 -26.05 22.10 43.50
C VAL A 139 -26.36 23.33 42.64
N ILE A 140 -25.90 23.34 41.38
CA ILE A 140 -26.16 24.44 40.43
C ILE A 140 -27.67 24.61 40.22
N LYS A 141 -28.40 23.50 40.04
CA LYS A 141 -29.85 23.52 39.90
C LYS A 141 -30.52 24.13 41.13
N HIS A 142 -30.14 23.69 42.33
CA HIS A 142 -30.67 24.23 43.58
C HIS A 142 -30.35 25.72 43.77
N CYS A 143 -29.13 26.15 43.40
CA CYS A 143 -28.76 27.56 43.41
C CYS A 143 -29.59 28.38 42.41
N GLY A 144 -29.85 27.85 41.22
CA GLY A 144 -30.71 28.48 40.21
C GLY A 144 -32.15 28.67 40.69
N GLU A 145 -32.75 27.63 41.28
CA GLU A 145 -34.08 27.69 41.89
C GLU A 145 -34.15 28.76 43.00
N ARG A 146 -33.13 28.81 43.87
CA ARG A 146 -33.07 29.81 44.95
C ARG A 146 -32.85 31.24 44.42
N LEU A 147 -32.10 31.40 43.34
CA LEU A 147 -31.94 32.67 42.63
C LEU A 147 -33.27 33.14 42.04
N GLU A 148 -34.04 32.26 41.40
CA GLU A 148 -35.38 32.60 40.89
C GLU A 148 -36.35 33.01 42.00
N GLU A 149 -36.29 32.36 43.17
CA GLU A 149 -37.08 32.75 44.34
C GLU A 149 -36.68 34.13 44.87
N LEU A 150 -35.38 34.38 45.01
CA LEU A 150 -34.85 35.68 45.43
C LEU A 150 -35.18 36.77 44.41
N GLU A 151 -35.15 36.48 43.11
CA GLU A 151 -35.60 37.40 42.07
C GLU A 151 -37.10 37.69 42.17
N LYS A 152 -37.94 36.68 42.42
CA LYS A 152 -39.38 36.87 42.63
C LYS A 152 -39.64 37.74 43.87
N GLN A 153 -38.86 37.55 44.94
CA GLN A 153 -38.91 38.40 46.14
C GLN A 153 -38.42 39.82 45.84
N ASN A 154 -37.31 39.98 45.11
CA ASN A 154 -36.79 41.28 44.67
C ASN A 154 -37.74 41.99 43.70
N ARG A 155 -38.50 41.31 42.85
CA ARG A 155 -39.55 41.93 42.03
C ARG A 155 -40.73 42.41 42.87
N LYS A 156 -41.04 41.74 44.00
CA LYS A 156 -42.06 42.19 44.96
C LYS A 156 -41.58 43.41 45.76
N ILE A 157 -40.32 43.45 46.16
CA ILE A 157 -39.69 44.57 46.89
C ILE A 157 -39.40 45.76 45.95
N GLY A 158 -38.96 45.47 44.72
CA GLY A 158 -38.59 46.42 43.66
C GLY A 158 -39.75 47.20 43.04
N LYS A 159 -41.01 46.89 43.39
CA LYS A 159 -42.14 47.81 43.14
C LYS A 159 -42.03 49.13 43.91
N ARG A 160 -41.04 49.30 44.81
CA ARG A 160 -40.80 50.56 45.54
C ARG A 160 -39.50 51.30 45.21
N VAL A 161 -38.62 50.79 44.34
CA VAL A 161 -37.38 51.51 44.02
C VAL A 161 -37.08 51.42 42.53
N ARG A 162 -37.19 52.56 41.83
CA ARG A 162 -36.66 52.73 40.48
C ARG A 162 -35.15 52.82 40.59
N PHE A 163 -34.45 51.79 40.12
CA PHE A 163 -33.05 51.91 39.75
C PHE A 163 -32.97 51.93 38.23
N SER A 164 -32.96 53.15 37.67
CA SER A 164 -32.07 53.45 36.57
C SER A 164 -30.64 53.16 37.04
N ASP A 165 -29.75 52.79 36.11
CA ASP A 165 -28.29 52.71 36.28
C ASP A 165 -27.70 51.30 36.54
N VAL A 166 -28.22 50.29 35.85
CA VAL A 166 -27.36 49.22 35.33
C VAL A 166 -27.26 49.42 33.84
N ILE A 167 -26.06 49.71 33.34
CA ILE A 167 -25.77 49.87 31.91
C ILE A 167 -26.01 48.52 31.24
N ASP A 168 -27.24 48.32 30.80
CA ASP A 168 -27.65 47.34 29.81
C ASP A 168 -27.00 47.80 28.50
N TYR A 169 -25.98 47.09 28.00
CA TYR A 169 -25.55 47.26 26.61
C TYR A 169 -26.67 46.68 25.72
N LYS A 170 -27.78 47.43 25.64
CA LYS A 170 -28.83 47.22 24.68
C LYS A 170 -28.26 47.62 23.33
N PHE A 171 -27.76 46.64 22.59
CA PHE A 171 -27.53 46.83 21.17
C PHE A 171 -28.89 47.20 20.55
N HIS A 172 -29.05 48.45 20.14
CA HIS A 172 -30.29 48.98 19.57
C HIS A 172 -30.61 48.43 18.16
N THR A 173 -29.78 47.52 17.65
CA THR A 173 -29.89 46.93 16.32
C THR A 173 -29.86 45.42 16.45
N ASN A 174 -30.93 44.75 16.00
CA ASN A 174 -30.96 43.31 15.86
C ASN A 174 -30.09 42.87 14.69
N TRP A 175 -29.73 41.59 14.62
CA TRP A 175 -28.98 41.04 13.47
C TRP A 175 -29.63 41.38 12.13
N SER A 176 -30.97 41.33 12.06
CA SER A 176 -31.76 41.68 10.86
C SER A 176 -31.60 43.13 10.40
N ASP A 177 -31.27 44.04 11.33
CA ASP A 177 -31.13 45.47 11.07
C ASP A 177 -29.71 45.84 10.59
N LEU A 178 -28.76 44.89 10.65
CA LEU A 178 -27.40 45.09 10.16
C LEU A 178 -27.34 45.02 8.63
N SER A 179 -26.58 45.93 8.01
CA SER A 179 -26.26 45.85 6.58
C SER A 179 -25.45 44.58 6.25
N GLU A 180 -25.53 44.11 5.00
CA GLU A 180 -24.75 42.94 4.54
C GLU A 180 -23.25 43.10 4.85
N ASP A 181 -22.69 44.30 4.68
CA ASP A 181 -21.28 44.59 4.97
C ASP A 181 -20.92 44.42 6.46
N LEU A 182 -21.79 44.86 7.38
CA LEU A 182 -21.56 44.69 8.81
C LEU A 182 -21.69 43.23 9.22
N LYS A 183 -22.69 42.52 8.67
CA LYS A 183 -22.85 41.08 8.86
C LYS A 183 -21.63 40.30 8.37
N LEU A 184 -21.08 40.66 7.20
CA LEU A 184 -19.85 40.05 6.68
C LEU A 184 -18.65 40.28 7.60
N LYS A 185 -18.49 41.49 8.15
CA LYS A 185 -17.45 41.76 9.15
C LYS A 185 -17.62 40.89 10.39
N CYS A 186 -18.85 40.70 10.88
CA CYS A 186 -19.13 39.79 11.99
C CYS A 186 -18.82 38.33 11.64
N ILE A 187 -19.33 37.83 10.51
CA ILE A 187 -19.07 36.46 10.02
C ILE A 187 -17.56 36.21 9.89
N LYS A 188 -16.80 37.19 9.41
CA LYS A 188 -15.34 37.07 9.29
C LYS A 188 -14.64 36.82 10.63
N GLN A 189 -15.18 37.33 11.73
CA GLN A 189 -14.65 37.13 13.09
C GLN A 189 -15.15 35.83 13.75
N MET A 190 -16.24 35.23 13.25
CA MET A 190 -16.79 33.98 13.78
C MET A 190 -15.86 32.80 13.49
N ASP A 191 -15.80 31.87 14.45
CA ASP A 191 -15.16 30.58 14.27
C ASP A 191 -15.96 29.67 13.34
N PHE A 192 -15.40 28.52 12.98
CA PHE A 192 -16.06 27.61 12.04
C PHE A 192 -17.39 27.05 12.57
N GLN A 193 -17.48 26.76 13.88
CA GLN A 193 -18.69 26.17 14.46
C GLN A 193 -19.83 27.18 14.49
N ASP A 194 -19.55 28.43 14.85
CA ASP A 194 -20.53 29.50 14.87
C ASP A 194 -21.02 29.83 13.46
N ARG A 195 -20.12 29.84 12.46
CA ARG A 195 -20.52 29.97 11.05
C ARG A 195 -21.42 28.84 10.60
N LEU A 196 -21.06 27.61 10.94
CA LEU A 196 -21.86 26.44 10.57
C LEU A 196 -23.24 26.48 11.22
N ARG A 197 -23.32 26.86 12.51
CA ARG A 197 -24.59 27.06 13.21
C ARG A 197 -25.42 28.14 12.54
N LEU A 198 -24.85 29.31 12.28
CA LEU A 198 -25.53 30.41 11.60
C LEU A 198 -26.07 29.98 10.23
N ARG A 199 -25.27 29.23 9.46
CA ARG A 199 -25.67 28.69 8.15
C ARG A 199 -26.86 27.72 8.21
N ILE A 200 -26.95 26.95 9.30
CA ILE A 200 -28.00 25.95 9.53
C ILE A 200 -29.26 26.63 10.06
N THR A 201 -29.15 27.56 11.01
CA THR A 201 -30.29 28.16 11.71
C THR A 201 -30.88 29.37 11.00
N ALA A 202 -30.08 30.14 10.26
CA ALA A 202 -30.51 31.34 9.55
C ALA A 202 -30.39 31.16 8.03
N HIS A 203 -31.39 30.51 7.43
CA HIS A 203 -31.40 30.21 5.99
C HIS A 203 -31.21 31.44 5.09
N THR A 204 -31.74 32.60 5.48
CA THR A 204 -31.59 33.87 4.74
C THR A 204 -30.14 34.36 4.71
N GLU A 205 -29.34 33.99 5.71
CA GLU A 205 -27.94 34.39 5.84
C GLU A 205 -26.98 33.37 5.19
N ARG A 206 -27.48 32.20 4.75
CA ARG A 206 -26.67 31.13 4.15
C ARG A 206 -25.82 31.64 2.99
N ARG A 207 -26.40 32.42 2.07
CA ARG A 207 -25.68 33.01 0.93
C ARG A 207 -24.50 33.87 1.40
N LEU A 208 -24.72 34.65 2.45
CA LEU A 208 -23.72 35.56 3.01
C LEU A 208 -22.59 34.77 3.69
N VAL A 209 -22.93 33.75 4.48
CA VAL A 209 -21.95 32.86 5.10
C VAL A 209 -21.14 32.11 4.04
N ASP A 210 -21.80 31.56 3.03
CA ASP A 210 -21.18 30.79 1.94
C ASP A 210 -20.26 31.65 1.06
N SER A 211 -20.51 32.97 0.99
CA SER A 211 -19.64 33.92 0.30
C SER A 211 -18.30 34.14 1.02
N GLN A 212 -18.28 33.99 2.34
CA GLN A 212 -17.11 34.24 3.17
C GLN A 212 -16.36 32.94 3.48
N ARG A 213 -15.49 32.53 2.55
CA ARG A 213 -14.72 31.28 2.69
C ARG A 213 -13.89 31.26 3.97
N PHE A 214 -14.10 30.23 4.79
CA PHE A 214 -13.28 29.95 5.96
C PHE A 214 -11.94 29.34 5.54
N VAL A 215 -10.87 29.60 6.28
CA VAL A 215 -9.53 29.04 6.00
C VAL A 215 -9.19 28.01 7.07
N PHE A 216 -8.92 26.77 6.67
CA PHE A 216 -8.38 25.74 7.53
C PHE A 216 -6.86 25.64 7.39
N ASP A 217 -6.18 25.43 8.51
CA ASP A 217 -4.73 25.19 8.53
C ASP A 217 -4.41 23.79 8.06
N GLU A 218 -5.17 22.80 8.55
CA GLU A 218 -5.02 21.41 8.16
C GLU A 218 -6.37 20.70 8.23
N ILE A 219 -6.61 19.80 7.28
CA ILE A 219 -7.73 18.87 7.32
C ILE A 219 -7.18 17.48 7.03
N ASN A 220 -7.48 16.53 7.90
CA ASN A 220 -7.18 15.12 7.70
C ASN A 220 -8.49 14.37 7.47
N LEU A 221 -8.56 13.65 6.36
CA LEU A 221 -9.73 12.87 5.97
C LEU A 221 -9.44 11.38 6.11
N PHE A 222 -10.39 10.68 6.73
CA PHE A 222 -10.41 9.21 6.86
C PHE A 222 -9.23 8.61 7.62
N HIS A 223 -8.65 9.37 8.54
CA HIS A 223 -7.65 8.85 9.46
C HIS A 223 -8.29 7.79 10.37
N SER A 224 -7.48 6.83 10.84
CA SER A 224 -7.93 5.73 11.71
C SER A 224 -8.81 6.11 12.91
N ASP A 225 -8.74 7.34 13.40
CA ASP A 225 -9.47 7.84 14.56
C ASP A 225 -10.56 8.88 14.23
N SER A 226 -10.76 9.24 12.96
CA SER A 226 -11.67 10.32 12.57
C SER A 226 -12.06 10.32 11.09
N PHE A 227 -13.33 10.62 10.80
CA PHE A 227 -13.82 10.78 9.43
C PHE A 227 -13.32 12.10 8.82
N ILE A 228 -13.42 13.17 9.60
CA ILE A 228 -12.85 14.49 9.32
C ILE A 228 -12.17 14.95 10.60
N ALA A 229 -10.93 15.40 10.52
CA ALA A 229 -10.28 16.17 11.57
C ALA A 229 -9.83 17.51 10.99
N THR A 230 -10.18 18.60 11.66
CA THR A 230 -9.84 19.96 11.21
C THR A 230 -8.97 20.65 12.24
N TRP A 231 -7.98 21.41 11.75
CA TRP A 231 -7.15 22.29 12.56
C TRP A 231 -7.31 23.73 12.11
N ASN A 232 -7.46 24.61 13.08
CA ASN A 232 -7.38 26.05 12.90
C ASN A 232 -6.79 26.68 14.16
N ASN A 233 -5.74 27.50 14.01
CA ASN A 233 -5.07 28.20 15.12
C ASN A 233 -4.71 27.22 16.27
N LEU A 234 -4.11 26.08 15.93
CA LEU A 234 -3.71 25.00 16.85
C LEU A 234 -4.87 24.24 17.55
N LYS A 235 -6.14 24.61 17.31
CA LYS A 235 -7.30 23.88 17.81
C LYS A 235 -7.69 22.76 16.86
N CYS A 236 -7.70 21.52 17.36
CA CYS A 236 -8.16 20.34 16.64
C CYS A 236 -9.64 20.06 16.93
N THR A 237 -10.45 19.82 15.90
CA THR A 237 -11.81 19.31 16.03
C THR A 237 -11.93 18.01 15.25
N LYS A 238 -12.26 16.91 15.93
CA LYS A 238 -12.42 15.58 15.33
C LYS A 238 -13.90 15.23 15.17
N TYR A 239 -14.26 14.79 13.99
CA TYR A 239 -15.59 14.30 13.64
C TYR A 239 -15.49 12.81 13.37
N GLN A 240 -16.01 12.01 14.31
CA GLN A 240 -15.90 10.56 14.28
C GLN A 240 -17.19 9.91 13.80
N LEU A 241 -17.04 8.76 13.14
CA LEU A 241 -18.11 7.79 12.97
C LEU A 241 -18.40 7.11 14.30
N LEU A 242 -19.63 6.62 14.47
CA LEU A 242 -19.96 5.80 15.63
C LEU A 242 -19.18 4.47 15.56
N PRO A 243 -18.73 3.91 16.70
CA PRO A 243 -18.08 2.61 16.71
C PRO A 243 -19.04 1.56 16.16
N ARG A 244 -18.58 0.78 15.17
CA ARG A 244 -19.41 -0.26 14.57
C ARG A 244 -19.75 -1.32 15.60
N THR A 245 -21.03 -1.49 15.89
CA THR A 245 -21.52 -2.46 16.89
C THR A 245 -22.01 -3.78 16.28
N GLY A 246 -21.96 -3.94 14.95
CA GLY A 246 -22.39 -5.16 14.26
C GLY A 246 -22.12 -5.16 12.74
N PHE A 247 -22.63 -6.16 12.02
CA PHE A 247 -22.41 -6.30 10.57
C PHE A 247 -23.21 -5.32 9.72
N LEU A 248 -24.41 -4.95 10.16
CA LEU A 248 -25.28 -3.98 9.46
C LEU A 248 -25.14 -2.59 10.07
N LYS A 249 -25.26 -1.57 9.22
CA LYS A 249 -25.28 -0.17 9.69
C LYS A 249 -26.60 0.10 10.42
N THR A 250 -26.53 0.63 11.63
CA THR A 250 -27.74 1.09 12.34
C THR A 250 -28.30 2.36 11.67
N PRO A 251 -29.59 2.68 11.84
CA PRO A 251 -30.15 3.94 11.33
C PRO A 251 -29.40 5.19 11.82
N GLU A 252 -28.90 5.14 13.06
CA GLU A 252 -28.08 6.20 13.67
C GLU A 252 -26.72 6.34 12.98
N GLU A 253 -26.05 5.21 12.69
CA GLU A 253 -24.80 5.19 11.93
C GLU A 253 -24.99 5.76 10.52
N ILE A 254 -26.08 5.39 9.84
CA ILE A 254 -26.42 5.92 8.51
C ILE A 254 -26.62 7.43 8.56
N SER A 255 -27.45 7.92 9.49
CA SER A 255 -27.70 9.35 9.68
C SER A 255 -26.42 10.13 10.02
N ARG A 256 -25.53 9.52 10.82
CA ARG A 256 -24.23 10.12 11.14
C ARG A 256 -23.33 10.22 9.92
N ILE A 257 -23.24 9.18 9.10
CA ILE A 257 -22.50 9.19 7.84
C ILE A 257 -23.02 10.31 6.94
N GLN A 258 -24.34 10.38 6.72
CA GLN A 258 -24.97 11.42 5.89
C GLN A 258 -24.66 12.83 6.40
N SER A 259 -24.75 13.05 7.71
CA SER A 259 -24.44 14.34 8.33
C SER A 259 -22.97 14.74 8.11
N LEU A 260 -22.05 13.78 8.20
CA LEU A 260 -20.63 14.02 7.99
C LEU A 260 -20.29 14.21 6.50
N THR A 261 -20.95 13.48 5.61
CA THR A 261 -20.83 13.71 4.16
C THR A 261 -21.30 15.11 3.80
N ALA A 262 -22.44 15.56 4.31
CA ALA A 262 -22.95 16.92 4.09
C ALA A 262 -21.99 18.00 4.63
N LEU A 263 -21.37 17.76 5.79
CA LEU A 263 -20.33 18.65 6.33
C LEU A 263 -19.11 18.70 5.41
N LEU A 264 -18.66 17.55 4.90
CA LEU A 264 -17.53 17.46 3.99
C LEU A 264 -17.81 18.19 2.68
N VAL A 265 -18.99 18.02 2.09
CA VAL A 265 -19.44 18.76 0.89
C VAL A 265 -19.35 20.27 1.13
N TYR A 266 -19.86 20.75 2.27
CA TYR A 266 -19.78 22.16 2.62
C TYR A 266 -18.32 22.66 2.71
N ILE A 267 -17.44 21.90 3.38
CA ILE A 267 -16.02 22.24 3.50
C ILE A 267 -15.37 22.33 2.12
N LEU A 268 -15.58 21.33 1.25
CA LEU A 268 -14.96 21.26 -0.07
C LEU A 268 -15.44 22.40 -0.98
N ASN A 269 -16.73 22.71 -0.97
CA ASN A 269 -17.32 23.74 -1.83
C ASN A 269 -17.04 25.16 -1.33
N HIS A 270 -17.02 25.39 -0.01
CA HIS A 270 -17.04 26.75 0.56
C HIS A 270 -15.81 27.15 1.38
N CYS A 271 -14.85 26.26 1.65
CA CYS A 271 -13.66 26.59 2.45
C CYS A 271 -12.36 26.60 1.62
N ASN A 272 -11.34 27.27 2.15
CA ASN A 272 -9.97 27.19 1.65
C ASN A 272 -9.17 26.30 2.60
N ILE A 273 -8.37 25.38 2.06
CA ILE A 273 -7.63 24.39 2.83
C ILE A 273 -6.14 24.62 2.60
N ARG A 274 -5.38 24.93 3.65
CA ARG A 274 -3.92 25.09 3.53
C ARG A 274 -3.24 23.74 3.35
N ASN A 275 -3.54 22.78 4.20
CA ASN A 275 -3.01 21.41 4.09
C ASN A 275 -4.18 20.42 4.11
N LEU A 276 -4.26 19.56 3.10
CA LEU A 276 -5.22 18.46 3.06
C LEU A 276 -4.44 17.14 3.10
N SER A 277 -4.63 16.33 4.13
CA SER A 277 -4.17 14.94 4.16
C SER A 277 -5.35 14.00 3.94
N VAL A 278 -5.17 13.00 3.09
CA VAL A 278 -6.20 12.02 2.76
C VAL A 278 -5.65 10.61 2.88
N GLU A 279 -6.28 9.81 3.72
CA GLU A 279 -6.05 8.37 3.81
C GLU A 279 -6.99 7.57 2.91
N GLN A 280 -6.67 6.29 2.72
CA GLN A 280 -7.53 5.39 1.95
C GLN A 280 -8.87 5.22 2.68
N LEU A 281 -9.95 5.59 2.00
CA LEU A 281 -11.29 5.34 2.52
C LEU A 281 -11.52 3.82 2.61
N PRO A 282 -11.98 3.29 3.76
CA PRO A 282 -12.29 1.87 3.87
C PRO A 282 -13.34 1.44 2.85
N GLY A 283 -13.23 0.21 2.33
CA GLY A 283 -14.09 -0.31 1.26
C GLY A 283 -15.60 -0.14 1.51
N GLU A 284 -16.01 -0.23 2.78
CA GLU A 284 -17.41 -0.15 3.25
C GLU A 284 -18.04 1.25 3.12
N HIS A 285 -17.20 2.26 2.83
CA HIS A 285 -17.60 3.66 2.70
C HIS A 285 -17.32 4.22 1.30
N VAL A 286 -16.89 3.39 0.34
CA VAL A 286 -16.53 3.84 -1.03
C VAL A 286 -17.67 4.59 -1.73
N SER A 287 -18.93 4.24 -1.43
CA SER A 287 -20.12 4.93 -1.95
C SER A 287 -20.17 6.43 -1.60
N ILE A 288 -19.46 6.86 -0.56
CA ILE A 288 -19.34 8.29 -0.21
C ILE A 288 -18.62 9.05 -1.31
N LEU A 289 -17.64 8.44 -1.99
CA LEU A 289 -16.94 9.11 -3.09
C LEU A 289 -17.86 9.34 -4.30
N GLU A 290 -18.81 8.44 -4.54
CA GLU A 290 -19.81 8.59 -5.59
C GLU A 290 -20.75 9.75 -5.26
N GLU A 291 -21.27 9.81 -4.03
CA GLU A 291 -22.10 10.93 -3.55
C GLU A 291 -21.36 12.27 -3.61
N LEU A 292 -20.07 12.29 -3.27
CA LEU A 292 -19.25 13.49 -3.38
C LEU A 292 -18.95 13.89 -4.83
N ASP A 293 -18.89 12.93 -5.77
CA ASP A 293 -18.61 13.23 -7.19
C ASP A 293 -19.73 14.07 -7.80
N ASP A 294 -20.97 13.79 -7.42
CA ASP A 294 -22.18 14.50 -7.87
C ASP A 294 -22.31 15.90 -7.23
N LEU A 295 -21.78 16.09 -6.02
CA LEU A 295 -22.00 17.30 -5.22
C LEU A 295 -20.82 18.30 -5.24
N VAL A 296 -19.65 17.86 -5.71
CA VAL A 296 -18.44 18.68 -5.74
C VAL A 296 -17.92 18.73 -7.17
N GLU A 297 -17.85 19.92 -7.75
CA GLU A 297 -17.37 20.07 -9.13
C GLU A 297 -15.88 19.77 -9.26
N ASP A 298 -15.45 19.27 -10.41
CA ASP A 298 -14.04 19.05 -10.72
C ASP A 298 -13.25 20.36 -10.73
N ASN A 299 -12.00 20.32 -10.27
CA ASN A 299 -11.13 21.49 -10.18
C ASN A 299 -11.65 22.66 -9.33
N SER A 300 -12.64 22.45 -8.46
CA SER A 300 -13.28 23.51 -7.67
C SER A 300 -12.68 23.68 -6.27
N VAL A 301 -12.11 22.60 -5.69
CA VAL A 301 -11.69 22.57 -4.29
C VAL A 301 -10.37 23.33 -4.11
N LYS A 302 -10.40 24.37 -3.27
CA LYS A 302 -9.27 25.28 -3.05
C LYS A 302 -8.31 24.75 -1.98
N ILE A 303 -7.35 23.95 -2.42
CA ILE A 303 -6.32 23.34 -1.56
C ILE A 303 -4.95 23.91 -1.91
N LYS A 304 -4.15 24.32 -0.91
CA LYS A 304 -2.79 24.80 -1.16
C LYS A 304 -1.80 23.63 -1.25
N ASN A 305 -1.81 22.74 -0.26
CA ASN A 305 -0.93 21.57 -0.19
C ASN A 305 -1.76 20.30 -0.03
N PHE A 306 -1.49 19.29 -0.86
CA PHE A 306 -2.14 18.00 -0.80
C PHE A 306 -1.16 16.92 -0.34
N ARG A 307 -1.58 16.05 0.57
CA ARG A 307 -0.83 14.88 1.06
C ARG A 307 -1.73 13.64 1.03
N SER A 308 -1.14 12.50 0.69
CA SER A 308 -1.77 11.20 0.90
C SER A 308 -0.74 10.11 1.12
N ASP A 309 -1.09 9.11 1.91
CA ASP A 309 -0.22 7.98 2.21
C ASP A 309 -0.11 7.01 1.03
N PHE A 310 -1.18 6.88 0.24
CA PHE A 310 -1.27 5.94 -0.88
C PHE A 310 -1.83 6.61 -2.13
N PHE A 311 -1.34 6.26 -3.32
CA PHE A 311 -1.98 6.66 -4.58
C PHE A 311 -3.13 5.72 -4.93
N SER A 312 -4.29 5.98 -4.31
CA SER A 312 -5.47 5.14 -4.41
C SER A 312 -6.63 5.81 -5.14
N GLN A 313 -7.80 5.15 -5.22
CA GLN A 313 -9.01 5.73 -5.79
C GLN A 313 -9.47 6.98 -5.01
N THR A 314 -9.35 6.96 -3.68
CA THR A 314 -9.66 8.12 -2.83
C THR A 314 -8.73 9.29 -3.18
N THR A 315 -7.43 9.02 -3.29
CA THR A 315 -6.43 10.04 -3.64
C THR A 315 -6.67 10.63 -5.02
N LYS A 316 -6.97 9.77 -6.01
CA LYS A 316 -7.35 10.20 -7.37
C LYS A 316 -8.59 11.08 -7.36
N PHE A 317 -9.61 10.72 -6.57
CA PHE A 317 -10.82 11.51 -6.41
C PHE A 317 -10.52 12.93 -5.90
N PHE A 318 -9.83 13.08 -4.77
CA PHE A 318 -9.55 14.41 -4.23
C PHE A 318 -8.60 15.23 -5.09
N LEU A 319 -7.63 14.60 -5.75
CA LEU A 319 -6.78 15.29 -6.73
C LEU A 319 -7.60 15.76 -7.94
N LYS A 320 -8.55 14.97 -8.46
CA LYS A 320 -9.47 15.37 -9.54
C LYS A 320 -10.33 16.59 -9.14
N LYS A 321 -10.83 16.62 -7.91
CA LYS A 321 -11.63 17.74 -7.38
C LYS A 321 -10.80 18.98 -7.04
N SER A 322 -9.51 18.81 -6.78
CA SER A 322 -8.60 19.92 -6.44
C SER A 322 -8.41 20.90 -7.60
N TRP A 323 -8.38 22.18 -7.31
CA TRP A 323 -8.09 23.22 -8.29
C TRP A 323 -6.68 23.11 -8.90
N LYS A 324 -6.44 23.82 -10.00
CA LYS A 324 -5.17 23.78 -10.77
C LYS A 324 -4.07 24.70 -10.22
N LYS A 325 -4.11 25.04 -8.93
CA LYS A 325 -3.16 25.97 -8.28
C LYS A 325 -2.58 25.40 -6.99
N LEU A 326 -2.35 24.09 -6.96
CA LEU A 326 -1.66 23.42 -5.85
C LEU A 326 -0.20 23.93 -5.75
N ASP A 327 0.23 24.31 -4.56
CA ASP A 327 1.61 24.64 -4.29
C ASP A 327 2.46 23.38 -4.07
N SER A 328 1.90 22.33 -3.46
CA SER A 328 2.59 21.05 -3.33
C SER A 328 1.66 19.83 -3.35
N VAL A 329 2.17 18.73 -3.90
CA VAL A 329 1.56 17.39 -3.84
C VAL A 329 2.55 16.41 -3.21
N SER A 330 2.14 15.74 -2.12
CA SER A 330 2.93 14.73 -1.41
C SER A 330 2.25 13.37 -1.46
N ILE A 331 2.96 12.32 -1.88
CA ILE A 331 2.45 10.95 -1.92
C ILE A 331 3.46 9.99 -1.31
N GLU A 332 3.07 9.31 -0.23
CA GLU A 332 3.95 8.48 0.59
C GLU A 332 3.91 6.99 0.22
N GLN A 333 3.66 6.67 -1.05
CA GLN A 333 3.56 5.29 -1.52
C GLN A 333 4.83 4.78 -2.18
N HIS A 334 5.27 3.59 -1.78
CA HIS A 334 6.31 2.84 -2.45
C HIS A 334 5.83 2.17 -3.75
N GLY A 335 6.59 2.32 -4.85
CA GLY A 335 6.44 1.52 -6.07
C GLY A 335 5.30 1.89 -7.03
N PHE A 336 4.62 3.03 -6.87
CA PHE A 336 3.48 3.40 -7.72
C PHE A 336 3.88 3.91 -9.13
N TYR A 337 2.94 3.84 -10.08
CA TYR A 337 3.15 4.25 -11.48
C TYR A 337 2.93 5.76 -11.67
N GLY A 338 4.02 6.50 -11.91
CA GLY A 338 3.96 7.96 -12.05
C GLY A 338 3.12 8.50 -13.23
N LYS A 339 2.84 7.67 -14.26
CA LYS A 339 2.08 8.09 -15.44
C LYS A 339 0.64 8.53 -15.10
N GLU A 340 -0.03 7.79 -14.23
CA GLU A 340 -1.42 8.07 -13.85
C GLU A 340 -1.52 9.37 -13.06
N LEU A 341 -0.50 9.68 -12.25
CA LEU A 341 -0.48 10.87 -11.43
C LEU A 341 -0.42 12.13 -12.30
N ILE A 342 0.46 12.16 -13.30
CA ILE A 342 0.64 13.29 -14.23
C ILE A 342 -0.62 13.55 -15.07
N ALA A 343 -1.44 12.53 -15.32
CA ALA A 343 -2.67 12.68 -16.09
C ALA A 343 -3.71 13.57 -15.37
N ILE A 344 -3.56 13.79 -14.06
CA ILE A 344 -4.47 14.61 -13.27
C ILE A 344 -4.11 16.10 -13.44
N PRO A 345 -5.05 16.99 -13.86
CA PRO A 345 -4.74 18.38 -14.15
C PRO A 345 -4.19 19.19 -12.97
N SER A 346 -4.72 18.96 -11.77
CA SER A 346 -4.29 19.63 -10.54
C SER A 346 -2.85 19.30 -10.16
N VAL A 347 -2.49 18.04 -10.35
CA VAL A 347 -1.13 17.52 -10.19
C VAL A 347 -0.25 18.17 -11.24
N ALA A 348 -0.57 18.06 -12.52
CA ALA A 348 0.27 18.59 -13.62
C ALA A 348 0.61 20.09 -13.45
N ALA A 349 -0.31 20.87 -12.87
CA ALA A 349 -0.13 22.29 -12.58
C ALA A 349 0.58 22.60 -11.25
N ALA A 350 0.82 21.60 -10.39
CA ALA A 350 1.40 21.81 -9.07
C ALA A 350 2.84 22.30 -9.16
N LYS A 351 3.23 23.22 -8.26
CA LYS A 351 4.58 23.76 -8.23
C LYS A 351 5.59 22.74 -7.72
N ASN A 352 5.25 22.04 -6.63
CA ASN A 352 6.16 21.13 -5.96
C ASN A 352 5.59 19.73 -5.80
N TYR A 353 6.47 18.73 -5.87
CA TYR A 353 6.13 17.33 -5.63
C TYR A 353 7.06 16.72 -4.60
N PHE A 354 6.49 15.91 -3.71
CA PHE A 354 7.21 15.15 -2.72
C PHE A 354 6.75 13.69 -2.82
N LEU A 355 7.62 12.79 -3.28
CA LEU A 355 7.27 11.40 -3.53
C LEU A 355 8.18 10.46 -2.75
N THR A 356 7.63 9.42 -2.14
CA THR A 356 8.40 8.45 -1.34
C THR A 356 8.60 7.13 -2.08
N ASN A 357 9.73 6.93 -2.76
CA ASN A 357 9.96 5.76 -3.61
C ASN A 357 10.67 4.60 -2.90
N GLY A 358 9.92 3.56 -2.56
CA GLY A 358 10.44 2.24 -2.21
C GLY A 358 10.48 1.38 -3.47
N GLN A 359 11.66 1.27 -4.07
CA GLN A 359 12.00 0.45 -5.23
C GLN A 359 11.16 0.67 -6.51
N GLY A 360 11.75 1.29 -7.53
CA GLY A 360 11.05 1.45 -8.82
C GLY A 360 11.57 2.55 -9.75
N SER A 361 12.89 2.75 -9.87
CA SER A 361 13.48 3.83 -10.70
C SER A 361 12.91 3.92 -12.13
N ARG A 362 12.62 2.77 -12.78
CA ARG A 362 12.01 2.76 -14.12
C ARG A 362 10.59 3.33 -14.18
N ARG A 363 9.81 3.20 -13.11
CA ARG A 363 8.38 3.62 -13.07
C ARG A 363 8.23 5.13 -12.87
N LEU A 364 9.19 5.76 -12.21
CA LEU A 364 9.17 7.20 -11.94
C LEU A 364 9.87 8.04 -13.02
N LEU A 365 10.69 7.43 -13.89
CA LEU A 365 11.36 8.15 -14.97
C LEU A 365 10.38 8.97 -15.83
N PRO A 366 9.21 8.45 -16.28
CA PRO A 366 8.24 9.26 -17.03
C PRO A 366 7.75 10.50 -16.28
N LEU A 367 7.61 10.41 -14.95
CA LEU A 367 7.21 11.52 -14.09
C LEU A 367 8.30 12.57 -13.97
N VAL A 368 9.53 12.13 -13.74
CA VAL A 368 10.70 13.02 -13.72
C VAL A 368 10.84 13.72 -15.07
N THR A 369 10.78 12.98 -16.17
CA THR A 369 10.84 13.51 -17.54
C THR A 369 9.75 14.55 -17.80
N ASN A 370 8.49 14.24 -17.47
CA ASN A 370 7.40 15.19 -17.68
C ASN A 370 7.63 16.46 -16.84
N PHE A 371 8.03 16.31 -15.58
CA PHE A 371 8.34 17.45 -14.72
C PHE A 371 9.46 18.33 -15.27
N MET A 372 10.53 17.72 -15.80
CA MET A 372 11.67 18.40 -16.37
C MET A 372 11.27 19.29 -17.56
N PHE A 373 10.39 18.80 -18.44
CA PHE A 373 10.11 19.47 -19.71
C PHE A 373 8.73 20.14 -19.80
N ARG A 374 7.94 20.17 -18.72
CA ARG A 374 6.63 20.88 -18.66
C ARG A 374 6.71 22.41 -18.63
N ASN A 375 7.88 23.00 -18.86
CA ASN A 375 8.13 24.46 -18.79
C ASN A 375 7.62 25.13 -17.50
N GLY A 376 7.83 24.50 -16.35
CA GLY A 376 7.42 25.03 -15.04
C GLY A 376 8.05 26.39 -14.70
N GLU A 377 7.46 27.11 -13.74
CA GLU A 377 8.02 28.36 -13.22
C GLU A 377 9.39 28.13 -12.54
N ILE A 378 10.24 29.15 -12.55
CA ILE A 378 11.52 29.11 -11.84
C ILE A 378 11.25 28.91 -10.35
N GLY A 379 12.00 28.00 -9.72
CA GLY A 379 11.84 27.63 -8.31
C GLY A 379 10.87 26.47 -8.07
N THR A 380 10.24 25.91 -9.10
CA THR A 380 9.46 24.67 -8.99
C THR A 380 10.38 23.47 -8.75
N LYS A 381 9.96 22.54 -7.86
CA LYS A 381 10.78 21.40 -7.43
C LYS A 381 10.03 20.06 -7.43
N LEU A 382 10.71 19.02 -7.87
CA LEU A 382 10.31 17.63 -7.67
C LEU A 382 11.34 16.98 -6.74
N VAL A 383 10.89 16.51 -5.59
CA VAL A 383 11.71 15.77 -4.63
C VAL A 383 11.18 14.35 -4.56
N VAL A 384 12.07 13.39 -4.82
CA VAL A 384 11.77 11.96 -4.75
C VAL A 384 12.73 11.33 -3.75
N ASN A 385 12.21 10.81 -2.64
CA ASN A 385 12.99 9.99 -1.74
C ASN A 385 13.28 8.64 -2.43
N CYS A 386 14.55 8.34 -2.64
CA CYS A 386 15.07 7.18 -3.34
C CYS A 386 16.01 6.40 -2.42
N MET A 387 15.71 5.13 -2.16
CA MET A 387 16.56 4.24 -1.36
C MET A 387 17.98 4.05 -1.94
N ASP A 388 18.16 4.31 -3.24
CA ASP A 388 19.43 4.19 -3.95
C ASP A 388 19.63 5.31 -4.99
N LYS A 389 20.80 5.32 -5.63
CA LYS A 389 21.16 6.26 -6.70
C LYS A 389 20.62 5.83 -8.07
N ALA A 390 19.92 4.69 -8.19
CA ALA A 390 19.58 4.10 -9.48
C ALA A 390 18.65 5.00 -10.31
N LEU A 391 17.73 5.73 -9.68
CA LEU A 391 16.89 6.70 -10.40
C LEU A 391 17.71 7.89 -10.91
N PHE A 392 18.59 8.44 -10.08
CA PHE A 392 19.49 9.53 -10.49
C PHE A 392 20.37 9.09 -11.66
N ASP A 393 21.07 7.97 -11.53
CA ASP A 393 21.96 7.45 -12.59
C ASP A 393 21.17 7.17 -13.87
N LYS A 394 19.93 6.71 -13.76
CA LYS A 394 19.05 6.51 -14.92
C LYS A 394 18.70 7.81 -15.61
N VAL A 395 18.26 8.84 -14.87
CA VAL A 395 17.96 10.18 -15.38
C VAL A 395 19.19 10.74 -16.12
N ILE A 396 20.38 10.67 -15.49
CA ILE A 396 21.62 11.15 -16.12
C ILE A 396 21.93 10.34 -17.38
N SER A 397 21.84 9.01 -17.34
CA SER A 397 22.12 8.18 -18.52
C SER A 397 21.18 8.45 -19.70
N THR A 398 19.92 8.82 -19.44
CA THR A 398 18.90 9.10 -20.47
C THR A 398 19.05 10.49 -21.06
N TYR A 399 19.50 11.47 -20.27
CA TYR A 399 19.59 12.89 -20.66
C TYR A 399 21.02 13.43 -20.72
N CYS A 400 22.03 12.56 -20.71
CA CYS A 400 23.44 12.96 -20.79
C CYS A 400 23.77 13.79 -22.03
N TRP A 401 23.06 13.58 -23.14
CA TRP A 401 23.22 14.34 -24.37
C TRP A 401 22.68 15.79 -24.29
N ARG A 402 21.83 16.09 -23.30
CA ARG A 402 21.35 17.46 -22.98
C ARG A 402 22.14 18.12 -21.82
N ALA A 403 23.20 17.48 -21.35
CA ALA A 403 24.00 17.96 -20.23
C ALA A 403 24.81 19.20 -20.59
N MET A 404 24.81 20.20 -19.71
CA MET A 404 25.72 21.36 -19.82
C MET A 404 27.04 21.13 -19.10
N ALA A 405 26.95 20.79 -17.83
CA ALA A 405 28.12 20.65 -16.97
C ALA A 405 27.79 19.77 -15.77
N ARG A 406 28.74 18.91 -15.41
CA ARG A 406 28.73 18.22 -14.13
C ARG A 406 29.26 19.20 -13.08
N ARG A 407 28.38 19.82 -12.29
CA ARG A 407 28.80 20.73 -11.20
C ARG A 407 29.52 19.96 -10.09
N LYS A 408 29.00 18.77 -9.72
CA LYS A 408 29.57 17.85 -8.70
C LYS A 408 29.31 16.38 -9.05
N SER A 409 29.87 15.45 -8.26
CA SER A 409 29.65 14.00 -8.46
C SER A 409 28.17 13.58 -8.36
N THR A 410 27.34 14.41 -7.71
CA THR A 410 25.91 14.20 -7.46
C THR A 410 25.01 15.36 -7.91
N GLU A 411 25.53 16.33 -8.68
CA GLU A 411 24.75 17.46 -9.20
C GLU A 411 25.00 17.62 -10.70
N PHE A 412 23.92 17.78 -11.47
CA PHE A 412 23.96 17.78 -12.92
C PHE A 412 22.96 18.79 -13.49
N GLU A 413 23.41 19.58 -14.47
CA GLU A 413 22.59 20.60 -15.10
C GLU A 413 22.25 20.21 -16.55
N ILE A 414 20.96 20.30 -16.89
CA ILE A 414 20.39 19.84 -18.15
C ILE A 414 19.69 21.02 -18.83
N TYR A 415 19.91 21.17 -20.14
CA TYR A 415 19.19 22.15 -20.95
C TYR A 415 17.69 21.88 -20.96
N SER A 416 16.91 22.92 -20.67
CA SER A 416 15.48 22.93 -20.99
C SER A 416 15.28 23.39 -22.43
N ASP A 417 14.10 23.11 -22.98
CA ASP A 417 13.71 23.66 -24.29
C ASP A 417 13.45 25.19 -24.21
N ASN A 418 13.30 25.74 -23.00
CA ASN A 418 13.21 27.17 -22.75
C ASN A 418 14.59 27.78 -22.47
N LYS A 419 15.08 28.67 -23.34
CA LYS A 419 16.41 29.30 -23.24
C LYS A 419 16.68 30.06 -21.93
N MET A 420 15.64 30.53 -21.25
CA MET A 420 15.77 31.25 -19.98
C MET A 420 15.85 30.33 -18.76
N LYS A 421 15.67 29.01 -18.94
CA LYS A 421 15.53 28.06 -17.83
C LYS A 421 16.42 26.85 -18.04
N ASN A 422 17.06 26.42 -16.96
CA ASN A 422 17.78 25.15 -16.91
C ASN A 422 17.16 24.24 -15.87
N ILE A 423 17.51 22.96 -15.95
CA ILE A 423 17.02 21.93 -15.03
C ILE A 423 18.21 21.44 -14.23
N LEU A 424 18.13 21.59 -12.91
CA LEU A 424 19.14 21.14 -11.97
C LEU A 424 18.68 19.84 -11.31
N VAL A 425 19.43 18.77 -11.56
CA VAL A 425 19.21 17.45 -10.98
C VAL A 425 20.26 17.19 -9.91
N LYS A 426 19.84 16.94 -8.68
CA LYS A 426 20.71 16.69 -7.54
C LYS A 426 20.35 15.39 -6.85
N TYR A 427 21.35 14.68 -6.36
CA TYR A 427 21.17 13.55 -5.47
C TYR A 427 21.93 13.80 -4.17
N LYS A 428 21.20 13.82 -3.04
CA LYS A 428 21.80 14.05 -1.72
C LYS A 428 20.98 13.35 -0.65
N ASP A 429 21.65 12.65 0.27
CA ASP A 429 21.03 12.02 1.44
C ASP A 429 19.85 11.10 1.10
N GLY A 430 19.94 10.34 0.00
CA GLY A 430 18.85 9.47 -0.47
C GLY A 430 17.72 10.22 -1.18
N LEU A 431 17.85 11.52 -1.46
CA LEU A 431 16.83 12.31 -2.15
C LEU A 431 17.31 12.68 -3.56
N LEU A 432 16.47 12.42 -4.55
CA LEU A 432 16.58 13.03 -5.88
C LEU A 432 15.78 14.34 -5.89
N GLU A 433 16.45 15.46 -6.12
CA GLU A 433 15.83 16.76 -6.31
C GLU A 433 15.99 17.20 -7.77
N VAL A 434 14.89 17.56 -8.41
CA VAL A 434 14.86 18.16 -9.75
C VAL A 434 14.24 19.54 -9.62
N SER A 435 15.01 20.58 -9.93
CA SER A 435 14.59 21.97 -9.80
C SER A 435 14.68 22.72 -11.12
N VAL A 436 13.71 23.60 -11.39
CA VAL A 436 13.79 24.55 -12.50
C VAL A 436 14.52 25.81 -12.02
N ILE A 437 15.64 26.13 -12.64
CA ILE A 437 16.51 27.26 -12.29
C ILE A 437 16.62 28.26 -13.45
N HIS A 438 17.09 29.47 -13.17
CA HIS A 438 17.41 30.44 -14.21
C HIS A 438 18.60 29.93 -15.03
N SER A 439 18.56 30.10 -16.35
CA SER A 439 19.75 29.89 -17.18
C SER A 439 20.76 31.01 -16.93
N GLU A 440 22.00 30.69 -16.58
CA GLU A 440 23.07 31.68 -16.36
C GLU A 440 23.73 32.16 -17.68
N PHE A 441 23.12 31.84 -18.84
CA PHE A 441 23.60 32.22 -20.18
C PHE A 441 22.83 33.38 -20.79
#